data_AF-A0A946IM30-F1
#
_entry.id   AF-A0A946IM30-F1
#
_cell.length_a   1.000
_cell.length_b   1.000
_cell.length_c   1.000
_cell.angle_alpha   90.00
_cell.angle_beta   90.00
_cell.angle_gamma   90.00
#
_symmetry.space_group_name_H-M   'P 1'
#
loop_
_entity.id
_entity.type
_entity.pdbx_description
1 polymer ?
#
loop_
_entity_poly.entity_id
_entity_poly.type
_entity_poly.pdbx_seq_one_letter_code
_entity_poly.pdbx_strand_id
1 'polypeptide(L)'
;MLFRLLVTTKTFHSIAVVMVLVFTSVAAWGELVIRVTQGNDKPTIIAVAPMSTNGIQVLEDISAIVESDLLRSGLFKIIPRQNMLAFPQNADDVYYRDWRLLGSEYLVVGGLKDSEGKIELSFSLLDVTSQKTVFKHRVTGTEAQIRDLAHLVSDKVYKEITGIRGIFSTRLAYVTAELNDDKFIYRLNVSDSDGAREQLVLESTQPIMSPSWSPKGDELAYVSFETGRPAIWRQRLVGGQRIQLTNFSGLNGAPSWAPDGNKLALVLSKDGNPEIYLLDLTSNKLSRLTRHFAIDTEPTWTPDGKSLLFTSDRGGTPQIYKLTIASKVVERITFKGNYNARPSLAPDGRTLVVVHRESSVFHIATLDLKTGRMLELTETRLDESPTVAPNGAMLIYATKQGGRGVLSAVSLDAGVKYFLPAKIGDVREPAWSPFLR
;
A
#
# COMPACT_ATOMS: atom_id res chain seq x y z
N MET A 1 -70.34 36.16 -2.70
CA MET A 1 -71.63 35.99 -3.39
C MET A 1 -71.42 34.90 -4.45
N LEU A 2 -71.33 33.63 -4.07
CA LEU A 2 -72.36 32.61 -3.79
C LEU A 2 -72.91 31.92 -5.05
N PHE A 3 -72.94 30.58 -4.96
CA PHE A 3 -73.60 29.54 -5.78
C PHE A 3 -72.83 29.01 -7.00
N ARG A 4 -72.74 27.68 -7.27
CA ARG A 4 -73.72 26.59 -7.01
C ARG A 4 -73.07 25.19 -7.07
N LEU A 5 -73.37 24.38 -6.05
CA LEU A 5 -73.80 22.97 -6.04
C LEU A 5 -73.46 22.03 -7.24
N LEU A 6 -72.73 20.93 -7.00
CA LEU A 6 -73.22 19.56 -6.63
C LEU A 6 -73.84 18.79 -7.79
N VAL A 7 -73.20 17.69 -8.22
CA VAL A 7 -73.83 16.38 -8.49
C VAL A 7 -72.74 15.31 -8.41
N THR A 8 -73.05 14.27 -7.64
CA THR A 8 -72.33 13.02 -7.40
C THR A 8 -72.71 11.96 -8.45
N THR A 9 -71.79 11.05 -8.83
CA THR A 9 -71.86 9.59 -8.59
C THR A 9 -70.98 8.74 -9.52
N LYS A 10 -70.27 7.80 -8.87
CA LYS A 10 -69.98 6.39 -9.25
C LYS A 10 -68.89 6.03 -10.27
N THR A 11 -67.76 5.61 -9.68
CA THR A 11 -67.01 4.34 -9.86
C THR A 11 -66.53 3.94 -11.27
N PHE A 12 -65.22 3.86 -11.46
CA PHE A 12 -64.50 2.65 -11.92
C PHE A 12 -62.98 2.79 -11.72
N HIS A 13 -62.40 1.81 -11.02
CA HIS A 13 -61.03 1.28 -11.05
C HIS A 13 -59.89 2.16 -11.61
N SER A 14 -58.91 2.50 -10.77
CA SER A 14 -57.50 2.40 -11.13
C SER A 14 -56.61 2.32 -9.89
N ILE A 15 -55.83 1.24 -9.88
CA ILE A 15 -54.83 0.83 -8.91
C ILE A 15 -53.72 1.89 -8.85
N ALA A 16 -53.50 2.49 -7.69
CA ALA A 16 -52.29 3.26 -7.41
C ALA A 16 -51.57 2.60 -6.22
N VAL A 17 -50.82 1.54 -6.52
CA VAL A 17 -49.77 1.04 -5.63
C VAL A 17 -48.68 2.12 -5.64
N VAL A 18 -48.67 2.95 -4.60
CA VAL A 18 -47.56 3.87 -4.34
C VAL A 18 -46.39 3.01 -3.86
N MET A 19 -45.54 2.60 -4.80
CA MET A 19 -44.25 1.98 -4.51
C MET A 19 -43.32 3.08 -4.00
N VAL A 20 -43.25 3.21 -2.67
CA VAL A 20 -42.21 4.03 -2.01
C VAL A 20 -40.88 3.30 -2.17
N LEU A 21 -40.16 3.60 -3.24
CA LEU A 21 -38.75 3.28 -3.39
C LEU A 21 -37.96 4.21 -2.45
N VAL A 22 -37.82 3.77 -1.19
CA VAL A 22 -36.78 4.29 -0.31
C VAL A 22 -35.46 3.83 -0.92
N PHE A 23 -34.83 4.69 -1.72
CA PHE A 23 -33.42 4.57 -2.02
C PHE A 23 -32.65 4.81 -0.72
N THR A 24 -32.39 3.75 0.02
CA THR A 24 -31.27 3.73 0.95
C THR A 24 -30.01 3.78 0.10
N SER A 25 -29.53 5.00 -0.16
CA SER A 25 -28.18 5.21 -0.65
C SER A 25 -27.23 4.69 0.43
N VAL A 26 -26.81 3.44 0.30
CA VAL A 26 -25.65 2.94 1.03
C VAL A 26 -24.50 3.81 0.56
N ALA A 27 -23.97 4.65 1.45
CA ALA A 27 -22.71 5.32 1.21
C ALA A 27 -21.66 4.23 1.05
N ALA A 28 -21.29 3.90 -0.19
CA ALA A 28 -20.18 3.02 -0.48
C ALA A 28 -18.91 3.82 -0.20
N TRP A 29 -18.26 3.53 0.92
CA TRP A 29 -16.94 4.08 1.26
C TRP A 29 -15.94 3.59 0.21
N GLY A 30 -15.13 4.51 -0.30
CA GLY A 30 -14.51 4.39 -1.62
C GLY A 30 -13.24 3.55 -1.64
N GLU A 31 -13.30 2.35 -2.21
CA GLU A 31 -12.12 1.50 -2.44
C GLU A 31 -11.28 1.98 -3.64
N LEU A 32 -9.94 1.95 -3.50
CA LEU A 32 -9.00 2.12 -4.62
C LEU A 32 -9.14 0.91 -5.56
N VAL A 33 -9.16 1.12 -6.88
CA VAL A 33 -9.30 0.03 -7.86
C VAL A 33 -8.02 -0.13 -8.66
N ILE A 34 -7.39 -1.29 -8.57
CA ILE A 34 -6.10 -1.55 -9.22
C ILE A 34 -6.27 -1.88 -10.70
N ARG A 35 -5.42 -1.29 -11.56
CA ARG A 35 -5.36 -1.55 -12.99
C ARG A 35 -3.94 -1.86 -13.45
N VAL A 36 -3.71 -3.10 -13.89
CA VAL A 36 -2.42 -3.53 -14.45
C VAL A 36 -2.23 -2.95 -15.85
N THR A 37 -1.08 -2.31 -16.10
CA THR A 37 -0.78 -1.65 -17.39
C THR A 37 0.38 -2.28 -18.14
N GLN A 38 1.29 -2.97 -17.44
CA GLN A 38 2.37 -3.75 -18.05
C GLN A 38 2.69 -4.96 -17.18
N GLY A 39 2.76 -6.15 -17.78
CA GLY A 39 3.09 -7.41 -17.11
C GLY A 39 4.42 -8.01 -17.58
N ASN A 40 4.87 -9.06 -16.91
CA ASN A 40 6.09 -9.81 -17.25
C ASN A 40 5.97 -10.52 -18.62
N ASP A 41 7.06 -10.61 -19.37
CA ASP A 41 7.15 -11.26 -20.69
C ASP A 41 6.97 -12.79 -20.62
N LYS A 42 7.28 -13.42 -19.47
CA LYS A 42 7.12 -14.86 -19.23
C LYS A 42 6.48 -15.13 -17.87
N PRO A 43 5.18 -14.84 -17.72
CA PRO A 43 4.48 -15.06 -16.46
C PRO A 43 4.24 -16.55 -16.23
N THR A 44 4.34 -17.00 -14.98
CA THR A 44 3.96 -18.36 -14.59
C THR A 44 2.46 -18.53 -14.74
N ILE A 45 2.03 -19.54 -15.50
CA ILE A 45 0.61 -19.81 -15.72
C ILE A 45 0.08 -20.64 -14.55
N ILE A 46 -0.89 -20.09 -13.83
CA ILE A 46 -1.48 -20.71 -12.64
C ILE A 46 -3.01 -20.69 -12.70
N ALA A 47 -3.62 -21.76 -12.23
CA ALA A 47 -5.05 -21.83 -11.98
C ALA A 47 -5.33 -21.77 -10.48
N VAL A 48 -6.43 -21.11 -10.12
CA VAL A 48 -6.99 -21.13 -8.77
C VAL A 48 -8.40 -21.71 -8.88
N ALA A 49 -8.57 -22.96 -8.48
CA ALA A 49 -9.89 -23.58 -8.49
C ALA A 49 -10.80 -22.85 -7.49
N PRO A 50 -12.07 -22.55 -7.85
CA PRO A 50 -13.05 -21.97 -6.93
C PRO A 50 -13.17 -22.81 -5.66
N MET A 51 -12.78 -22.21 -4.54
CA MET A 51 -12.81 -22.86 -3.24
C MET A 51 -14.25 -22.98 -2.76
N SER A 52 -14.66 -24.19 -2.40
CA SER A 52 -16.00 -24.45 -1.86
C SER A 52 -16.15 -23.77 -0.51
N THR A 53 -17.28 -23.12 -0.31
CA THR A 53 -17.66 -22.54 0.97
C THR A 53 -18.35 -23.56 1.88
N ASN A 54 -18.71 -24.74 1.36
CA ASN A 54 -19.42 -25.80 2.09
C ASN A 54 -20.65 -25.31 2.87
N GLY A 55 -21.39 -24.35 2.30
CA GLY A 55 -22.58 -23.77 2.92
C GLY A 55 -22.32 -22.59 3.86
N ILE A 56 -21.05 -22.24 4.11
CA ILE A 56 -20.68 -21.03 4.84
C ILE A 56 -21.00 -19.82 3.96
N GLN A 57 -21.75 -18.87 4.51
CA GLN A 57 -21.98 -17.59 3.85
C GLN A 57 -20.72 -16.73 3.97
N VAL A 58 -20.09 -16.47 2.83
CA VAL A 58 -18.95 -15.57 2.74
C VAL A 58 -19.34 -14.32 1.95
N LEU A 59 -18.90 -13.16 2.43
CA LEU A 59 -19.15 -11.88 1.76
C LEU A 59 -18.26 -11.69 0.52
N GLU A 60 -17.13 -12.39 0.48
CA GLU A 60 -16.13 -12.28 -0.57
C GLU A 60 -15.69 -13.65 -1.08
N ASP A 61 -15.34 -13.70 -2.37
CA ASP A 61 -14.82 -14.88 -3.04
C ASP A 61 -13.30 -14.99 -2.81
N ILE A 62 -12.90 -15.94 -1.96
CA ILE A 62 -11.50 -16.20 -1.61
C ILE A 62 -10.65 -16.44 -2.85
N SER A 63 -11.14 -17.27 -3.78
CA SER A 63 -10.39 -17.61 -4.98
C SER A 63 -10.18 -16.39 -5.86
N ALA A 64 -11.17 -15.49 -5.95
CA ALA A 64 -11.07 -14.27 -6.75
C ALA A 64 -10.05 -13.29 -6.16
N ILE A 65 -9.95 -13.23 -4.82
CA ILE A 65 -8.91 -12.45 -4.14
C ILE A 65 -7.53 -13.04 -4.45
N VAL A 66 -7.36 -14.36 -4.34
CA VAL A 66 -6.08 -15.03 -4.66
C VAL A 66 -5.66 -14.82 -6.11
N GLU A 67 -6.60 -14.96 -7.05
CA GLU A 67 -6.36 -14.67 -8.47
C GLU A 67 -5.91 -13.22 -8.67
N SER A 68 -6.60 -12.27 -8.03
CA SER A 68 -6.29 -10.84 -8.13
C SER A 68 -4.93 -10.50 -7.53
N ASP A 69 -4.60 -11.06 -6.37
CA ASP A 69 -3.31 -10.89 -5.70
C ASP A 69 -2.15 -11.33 -6.60
N LEU A 70 -2.21 -12.58 -7.07
CA LEU A 70 -1.17 -13.16 -7.91
C LEU A 70 -1.03 -12.39 -9.23
N LEU A 71 -2.16 -12.01 -9.86
CA LEU A 71 -2.16 -11.20 -11.07
C LEU A 71 -1.50 -9.84 -10.84
N ARG A 72 -1.80 -9.15 -9.74
CA ARG A 72 -1.25 -7.82 -9.42
C ARG A 72 0.25 -7.84 -9.14
N SER A 73 0.82 -8.97 -8.74
CA SER A 73 2.27 -9.11 -8.65
C SER A 73 2.97 -9.03 -10.01
N GLY A 74 2.23 -9.25 -11.11
CA GLY A 74 2.70 -9.27 -12.49
C GLY A 74 3.60 -10.45 -12.86
N LEU A 75 3.87 -11.36 -11.93
CA LEU A 75 4.63 -12.59 -12.17
C LEU A 75 3.77 -13.76 -12.65
N PHE A 76 2.44 -13.65 -12.53
CA PHE A 76 1.51 -14.73 -12.79
C PHE A 76 0.50 -14.36 -13.87
N LYS A 77 0.09 -15.39 -14.63
CA LYS A 77 -1.05 -15.34 -15.54
C LYS A 77 -2.10 -16.32 -15.04
N ILE A 78 -3.31 -15.82 -14.80
CA ILE A 78 -4.42 -16.60 -14.27
C ILE A 78 -5.19 -17.28 -15.40
N ILE A 79 -5.48 -18.58 -15.24
CA ILE A 79 -6.43 -19.29 -16.09
C ILE A 79 -7.86 -18.87 -15.71
N PRO A 80 -8.66 -18.28 -16.63
CA PRO A 80 -10.02 -17.89 -16.33
C PRO A 80 -10.90 -19.06 -15.92
N ARG A 81 -11.78 -18.86 -14.94
CA ARG A 81 -12.66 -19.91 -14.41
C ARG A 81 -13.53 -20.59 -15.46
N GLN A 82 -14.04 -19.83 -16.44
CA GLN A 82 -14.83 -20.39 -17.54
C GLN A 82 -14.06 -21.36 -18.45
N ASN A 83 -12.73 -21.34 -18.41
CA ASN A 83 -11.88 -22.23 -19.20
C ASN A 83 -11.49 -23.48 -18.41
N MET A 84 -11.80 -23.55 -17.11
CA MET A 84 -11.45 -24.69 -16.27
C MET A 84 -12.39 -25.86 -16.56
N LEU A 85 -11.82 -27.07 -16.61
CA LEU A 85 -12.57 -28.30 -16.91
C LEU A 85 -13.23 -28.92 -15.67
N ALA A 86 -12.76 -28.55 -14.47
CA ALA A 86 -13.28 -29.01 -13.19
C ALA A 86 -12.94 -28.03 -12.04
N PHE A 87 -13.64 -28.17 -10.91
CA PHE A 87 -13.42 -27.39 -9.69
C PHE A 87 -13.07 -28.29 -8.49
N PRO A 88 -11.90 -28.95 -8.52
CA PRO A 88 -11.47 -29.87 -7.47
C PRO A 88 -11.26 -29.12 -6.15
N GLN A 89 -11.67 -29.76 -5.05
CA GLN A 89 -11.58 -29.18 -3.71
C GLN A 89 -10.33 -29.68 -2.97
N ASN A 90 -9.88 -30.90 -3.28
CA ASN A 90 -8.69 -31.50 -2.70
C ASN A 90 -7.69 -31.90 -3.77
N ALA A 91 -6.43 -32.05 -3.36
CA ALA A 91 -5.35 -32.52 -4.22
C ALA A 91 -5.65 -33.89 -4.87
N ASP A 92 -6.34 -34.76 -4.15
CA ASP A 92 -6.61 -36.14 -4.58
C ASP A 92 -7.73 -36.19 -5.63
N ASP A 93 -8.52 -35.12 -5.78
CA ASP A 93 -9.59 -34.99 -6.77
C ASP A 93 -9.07 -34.48 -8.14
N VAL A 94 -7.78 -34.19 -8.25
CA VAL A 94 -7.19 -33.51 -9.41
C VAL A 94 -6.73 -34.48 -10.49
N TYR A 95 -7.35 -34.35 -11.67
CA TYR A 95 -6.83 -34.95 -12.90
C TYR A 95 -5.82 -34.02 -13.57
N TYR A 96 -4.53 -34.18 -13.27
CA TYR A 96 -3.45 -33.29 -13.76
C TYR A 96 -3.41 -33.07 -15.28
N ARG A 97 -3.83 -34.07 -16.05
CA ARG A 97 -3.91 -33.97 -17.51
C ARG A 97 -4.78 -32.79 -17.95
N ASP A 98 -5.90 -32.57 -17.28
CA ASP A 98 -6.89 -31.56 -17.66
C ASP A 98 -6.32 -30.14 -17.49
N TRP A 99 -5.50 -29.94 -16.46
CA TRP A 99 -4.79 -28.67 -16.21
C TRP A 99 -3.60 -28.47 -17.14
N ARG A 100 -2.89 -29.55 -17.50
CA ARG A 100 -1.82 -29.51 -18.50
C ARG A 100 -2.33 -29.10 -19.87
N LEU A 101 -3.53 -29.55 -20.25
CA LEU A 101 -4.18 -29.13 -21.50
C LEU A 101 -4.46 -27.63 -21.55
N LEU A 102 -4.73 -27.02 -20.39
CA LEU A 102 -4.92 -25.57 -20.25
C LEU A 102 -3.60 -24.79 -20.16
N GLY A 103 -2.45 -25.49 -20.18
CA GLY A 103 -1.13 -24.90 -20.03
C GLY A 103 -0.80 -24.44 -18.60
N SER A 104 -1.55 -24.89 -17.60
CA SER A 104 -1.28 -24.56 -16.19
C SER A 104 0.01 -25.24 -15.73
N GLU A 105 0.93 -24.46 -15.17
CA GLU A 105 2.14 -24.99 -14.52
C GLU A 105 1.83 -25.35 -13.06
N TYR A 106 1.01 -24.52 -12.40
CA TYR A 106 0.56 -24.73 -11.03
C TYR A 106 -0.95 -24.69 -10.91
N LEU A 107 -1.48 -25.31 -9.85
CA LEU A 107 -2.89 -25.27 -9.48
C LEU A 107 -3.03 -25.07 -7.97
N VAL A 108 -3.86 -24.10 -7.58
CA VAL A 108 -4.31 -23.92 -6.20
C VAL A 108 -5.70 -24.54 -6.06
N VAL A 109 -5.86 -25.43 -5.08
CA VAL A 109 -7.16 -26.01 -4.69
C VAL A 109 -7.39 -25.82 -3.21
N GLY A 110 -8.64 -25.79 -2.77
CA GLY A 110 -8.95 -25.66 -1.35
C GLY A 110 -10.44 -25.48 -1.10
N GLY A 111 -10.78 -25.31 0.17
CA GLY A 111 -12.15 -25.09 0.61
C GLY A 111 -12.22 -24.75 2.09
N LEU A 112 -13.37 -24.17 2.46
CA LEU A 112 -13.71 -23.82 3.83
C LEU A 112 -14.45 -24.95 4.52
N LYS A 113 -14.23 -25.11 5.82
CA LYS A 113 -15.03 -25.97 6.68
C LYS A 113 -15.35 -25.24 7.97
N ASP A 114 -16.54 -25.49 8.51
CA ASP A 114 -16.85 -25.08 9.87
C ASP A 114 -16.03 -25.96 10.83
N SER A 115 -15.42 -25.32 11.81
CA SER A 115 -14.63 -25.96 12.85
C SER A 115 -14.92 -25.27 14.19
N GLU A 116 -15.91 -25.81 14.91
CA GLU A 116 -16.25 -25.41 16.28
C GLU A 116 -16.55 -23.90 16.41
N GLY A 117 -17.31 -23.34 15.46
CA GLY A 117 -17.66 -21.91 15.44
C GLY A 117 -16.55 -20.99 14.91
N LYS A 118 -15.49 -21.57 14.34
CA LYS A 118 -14.50 -20.88 13.50
C LYS A 118 -14.54 -21.44 12.09
N ILE A 119 -13.95 -20.69 11.16
CA ILE A 119 -13.77 -21.11 9.78
C ILE A 119 -12.37 -21.69 9.64
N GLU A 120 -12.27 -22.95 9.24
CA GLU A 120 -11.01 -23.55 8.78
C GLU A 120 -10.91 -23.43 7.26
N LEU A 121 -9.92 -22.69 6.77
CA LEU A 121 -9.53 -22.72 5.36
C LEU A 121 -8.42 -23.75 5.17
N SER A 122 -8.69 -24.73 4.30
CA SER A 122 -7.69 -25.71 3.84
C SER A 122 -7.37 -25.48 2.37
N PHE A 123 -6.09 -25.48 2.01
CA PHE A 123 -5.67 -25.30 0.62
C PHE A 123 -4.36 -26.02 0.31
N SER A 124 -4.12 -26.29 -0.96
CA SER A 124 -2.92 -26.95 -1.46
C SER A 124 -2.42 -26.25 -2.72
N LEU A 125 -1.11 -26.17 -2.86
CA LEU A 125 -0.45 -25.84 -4.13
C LEU A 125 0.04 -27.12 -4.78
N LEU A 126 -0.28 -27.27 -6.06
CA LEU A 126 0.05 -28.44 -6.87
C LEU A 126 0.92 -28.00 -8.04
N ASP A 127 1.96 -28.77 -8.33
CA ASP A 127 2.75 -28.66 -9.56
C ASP A 127 2.14 -29.63 -10.59
N VAL A 128 1.62 -29.07 -11.68
CA VAL A 128 0.90 -29.80 -12.73
C VAL A 128 1.86 -30.57 -13.64
N THR A 129 3.08 -30.06 -13.79
CA THR A 129 4.12 -30.66 -14.63
C THR A 129 4.67 -31.91 -13.96
N SER A 130 5.06 -31.80 -12.68
CA SER A 130 5.60 -32.92 -11.91
C SER A 130 4.52 -33.81 -11.27
N GLN A 131 3.25 -33.38 -11.30
CA GLN A 131 2.09 -34.07 -10.72
C GLN A 131 2.25 -34.31 -9.23
N LYS A 132 2.73 -33.29 -8.52
CA LYS A 132 3.02 -33.36 -7.08
C LYS A 132 2.29 -32.27 -6.33
N THR A 133 1.87 -32.62 -5.11
CA THR A 133 1.52 -31.60 -4.13
C THR A 133 2.80 -30.95 -3.61
N VAL A 134 2.93 -29.65 -3.85
CA VAL A 134 4.06 -28.85 -3.37
C VAL A 134 3.91 -28.63 -1.86
N PHE A 135 2.73 -28.19 -1.43
CA PHE A 135 2.37 -28.13 -0.02
C PHE A 135 0.86 -28.25 0.21
N LYS A 136 0.49 -28.61 1.44
CA LYS A 136 -0.86 -28.48 1.99
C LYS A 136 -0.81 -27.55 3.21
N HIS A 137 -1.81 -26.71 3.39
CA HIS A 137 -1.90 -25.80 4.52
C HIS A 137 -3.33 -25.73 5.06
N ARG A 138 -3.45 -25.50 6.37
CA ARG A 138 -4.72 -25.21 7.04
C ARG A 138 -4.53 -24.05 7.99
N VAL A 139 -5.53 -23.19 8.05
CA VAL A 139 -5.54 -22.01 8.90
C VAL A 139 -6.96 -21.78 9.39
N THR A 140 -7.11 -21.33 10.63
CA THR A 140 -8.41 -20.96 11.20
C THR A 140 -8.55 -19.45 11.29
N GLY A 141 -9.76 -18.97 11.09
CA GLY A 141 -10.13 -17.57 11.21
C GLY A 141 -11.62 -17.41 11.50
N THR A 142 -12.08 -16.17 11.46
CA THR A 142 -13.50 -15.81 11.58
C THR A 142 -14.07 -15.38 10.23
N GLU A 143 -15.40 -15.24 10.15
CA GLU A 143 -16.08 -14.69 8.97
C GLU A 143 -15.55 -13.30 8.58
N ALA A 144 -15.17 -12.47 9.56
CA ALA A 144 -14.61 -11.15 9.33
C ALA A 144 -13.18 -11.19 8.74
N GLN A 145 -12.51 -12.35 8.78
CA GLN A 145 -11.13 -12.54 8.35
C GLN A 145 -11.01 -13.27 7.01
N ILE A 146 -12.11 -13.53 6.29
CA ILE A 146 -12.09 -14.27 5.02
C ILE A 146 -11.08 -13.66 4.03
N ARG A 147 -11.04 -12.34 3.94
CA ARG A 147 -10.08 -11.62 3.11
C ARG A 147 -8.63 -11.79 3.57
N ASP A 148 -8.38 -11.74 4.88
CA ASP A 148 -7.05 -11.98 5.45
C ASP A 148 -6.57 -13.41 5.17
N LEU A 149 -7.49 -14.39 5.23
CA LEU A 149 -7.21 -15.77 4.88
C LEU A 149 -6.87 -15.92 3.39
N ALA A 150 -7.58 -15.21 2.51
CA ALA A 150 -7.30 -15.19 1.07
C ALA A 150 -5.90 -14.61 0.78
N HIS A 151 -5.56 -13.45 1.34
CA HIS A 151 -4.22 -12.87 1.19
C HIS A 151 -3.11 -13.79 1.74
N LEU A 152 -3.38 -14.53 2.82
CA LEU A 152 -2.45 -15.53 3.34
C LEU A 152 -2.22 -16.69 2.35
N VAL A 153 -3.26 -17.14 1.64
CA VAL A 153 -3.09 -18.14 0.56
C VAL A 153 -2.14 -17.58 -0.50
N SER A 154 -2.42 -16.37 -0.98
CA SER A 154 -1.61 -15.68 -1.98
C SER A 154 -0.16 -15.55 -1.53
N ASP A 155 0.07 -15.14 -0.28
CA ASP A 155 1.42 -14.95 0.27
C ASP A 155 2.21 -16.26 0.31
N LYS A 156 1.56 -17.39 0.63
CA LYS A 156 2.20 -18.71 0.63
C LYS A 156 2.46 -19.23 -0.76
N VAL A 157 1.48 -19.13 -1.67
CA VAL A 157 1.63 -19.56 -3.07
C VAL A 157 2.73 -18.76 -3.76
N TYR A 158 2.70 -17.45 -3.60
CA TYR A 158 3.72 -16.55 -4.14
C TYR A 158 5.11 -16.88 -3.61
N LYS A 159 5.25 -17.10 -2.30
CA LYS A 159 6.54 -17.46 -1.70
C LYS A 159 7.07 -18.80 -2.18
N GLU A 160 6.20 -19.79 -2.31
CA GLU A 160 6.64 -21.11 -2.73
C GLU A 160 7.15 -21.11 -4.18
N ILE A 161 6.47 -20.38 -5.07
CA ILE A 161 6.83 -20.34 -6.49
C ILE A 161 8.03 -19.42 -6.75
N THR A 162 8.09 -18.27 -6.07
CA THR A 162 9.09 -17.23 -6.35
C THR A 162 10.29 -17.23 -5.41
N GLY A 163 10.17 -17.86 -4.24
CA GLY A 163 11.12 -17.75 -3.13
C GLY A 163 11.04 -16.42 -2.36
N ILE A 164 10.22 -15.46 -2.81
CA ILE A 164 10.09 -14.12 -2.22
C ILE A 164 8.86 -14.08 -1.32
N ARG A 165 8.95 -13.47 -0.14
CA ARG A 165 7.78 -13.33 0.75
C ARG A 165 6.70 -12.46 0.06
N GLY A 166 5.47 -12.96 0.00
CA GLY A 166 4.33 -12.19 -0.50
C GLY A 166 3.99 -11.00 0.41
N ILE A 167 3.40 -9.96 -0.19
CA ILE A 167 3.03 -8.69 0.45
C ILE A 167 1.52 -8.47 0.45
N PHE A 168 0.70 -9.47 0.13
CA PHE A 168 -0.73 -9.28 -0.06
C PHE A 168 -1.43 -8.99 1.28
N SER A 169 -0.93 -9.55 2.38
CA SER A 169 -1.41 -9.26 3.74
C SER A 169 -0.86 -7.95 4.35
N THR A 170 -0.27 -7.06 3.55
CA THR A 170 0.22 -5.75 4.02
C THR A 170 -0.84 -4.67 3.84
N ARG A 171 -0.54 -3.44 4.29
CA ARG A 171 -1.43 -2.27 4.20
C ARG A 171 -0.73 -1.09 3.56
N LEU A 172 -1.52 -0.14 3.08
CA LEU A 172 -1.05 1.15 2.58
C LEU A 172 -1.60 2.26 3.46
N ALA A 173 -0.78 3.27 3.75
CA ALA A 173 -1.25 4.56 4.23
C ALA A 173 -1.07 5.59 3.11
N TYR A 174 -2.02 6.50 2.96
CA TYR A 174 -1.95 7.57 1.96
C TYR A 174 -2.83 8.74 2.38
N VAL A 175 -2.57 9.90 1.76
CA VAL A 175 -3.36 11.11 1.98
C VAL A 175 -4.22 11.35 0.74
N THR A 176 -5.52 11.54 0.95
CA THR A 176 -6.41 12.09 -0.08
C THR A 176 -6.67 13.57 0.18
N ALA A 177 -6.78 14.36 -0.88
CA ALA A 177 -7.16 15.76 -0.84
C ALA A 177 -8.36 15.99 -1.77
N GLU A 178 -9.45 16.47 -1.20
CA GLU A 178 -10.70 16.72 -1.90
C GLU A 178 -11.10 18.18 -1.73
N LEU A 179 -11.53 18.83 -2.81
CA LEU A 179 -12.09 20.18 -2.74
C LEU A 179 -13.58 20.08 -2.42
N ASN A 180 -14.00 20.63 -1.29
CA ASN A 180 -15.38 20.69 -0.83
C ASN A 180 -15.72 22.14 -0.44
N ASP A 181 -16.71 22.75 -1.09
CA ASP A 181 -17.13 24.15 -0.88
C ASP A 181 -15.94 25.14 -0.82
N ASP A 182 -15.10 25.13 -1.86
CA ASP A 182 -13.87 25.94 -2.01
C ASP A 182 -12.79 25.72 -0.93
N LYS A 183 -12.91 24.67 -0.10
CA LYS A 183 -11.92 24.29 0.92
C LYS A 183 -11.41 22.89 0.68
N PHE A 184 -10.11 22.69 0.85
CA PHE A 184 -9.55 21.35 0.82
C PHE A 184 -9.82 20.61 2.13
N ILE A 185 -10.32 19.38 2.01
CA ILE A 185 -10.38 18.39 3.08
C ILE A 185 -9.29 17.35 2.80
N TYR A 186 -8.39 17.19 3.77
CA TYR A 186 -7.31 16.23 3.74
C TYR A 186 -7.66 15.05 4.63
N ARG A 187 -7.51 13.83 4.12
CA ARG A 187 -7.76 12.59 4.87
C ARG A 187 -6.53 11.70 4.83
N LEU A 188 -6.03 11.30 5.99
CA LEU A 188 -5.09 10.20 6.12
C LEU A 188 -5.90 8.92 6.19
N ASN A 189 -5.72 8.03 5.22
CA ASN A 189 -6.41 6.76 5.14
C ASN A 189 -5.41 5.61 5.24
N VAL A 190 -5.92 4.46 5.72
CA VAL A 190 -5.22 3.18 5.69
C VAL A 190 -6.13 2.17 4.99
N SER A 191 -5.58 1.37 4.08
CA SER A 191 -6.29 0.28 3.41
C SER A 191 -5.40 -0.96 3.32
N ASP A 192 -5.98 -2.09 2.90
CA ASP A 192 -5.19 -3.26 2.50
C ASP A 192 -4.25 -2.92 1.33
N SER A 193 -3.24 -3.76 1.10
CA SER A 193 -2.26 -3.57 0.02
C SER A 193 -2.88 -3.41 -1.37
N ASP A 194 -4.13 -3.85 -1.52
CA ASP A 194 -4.90 -3.78 -2.74
C ASP A 194 -6.01 -2.74 -2.77
N GLY A 195 -6.11 -1.91 -1.73
CA GLY A 195 -7.02 -0.77 -1.69
C GLY A 195 -8.36 -1.02 -1.01
N ALA A 196 -8.67 -2.26 -0.65
CA ALA A 196 -9.91 -2.61 0.05
C ALA A 196 -9.84 -2.27 1.54
N ARG A 197 -11.00 -2.34 2.20
CA ARG A 197 -11.16 -2.07 3.64
C ARG A 197 -10.52 -0.74 4.06
N GLU A 198 -10.71 0.31 3.26
CA GLU A 198 -10.23 1.66 3.58
C GLU A 198 -10.80 2.15 4.92
N GLN A 199 -9.93 2.70 5.76
CA GLN A 199 -10.25 3.27 7.07
C GLN A 199 -9.68 4.68 7.17
N LEU A 200 -10.53 5.62 7.56
CA LEU A 200 -10.13 6.99 7.87
C LEU A 200 -9.38 7.02 9.21
N VAL A 201 -8.13 7.50 9.18
CA VAL A 201 -7.28 7.68 10.37
C VAL A 201 -7.39 9.09 10.94
N LEU A 202 -7.41 10.09 10.06
CA LEU A 202 -7.52 11.51 10.42
C LEU A 202 -8.15 12.29 9.27
N GLU A 203 -9.08 13.19 9.59
CA GLU A 203 -9.58 14.21 8.68
C GLU A 203 -9.16 15.60 9.18
N SER A 204 -8.74 16.47 8.26
CA SER A 204 -8.35 17.85 8.58
C SER A 204 -8.68 18.80 7.43
N THR A 205 -9.01 20.05 7.77
CA THR A 205 -9.10 21.16 6.81
C THR A 205 -7.72 21.76 6.48
N GLN A 206 -6.66 21.22 7.11
CA GLN A 206 -5.27 21.61 6.90
C GLN A 206 -4.47 20.41 6.36
N PRO A 207 -3.34 20.64 5.68
CA PRO A 207 -2.55 19.56 5.09
C PRO A 207 -2.12 18.49 6.11
N ILE A 208 -2.09 17.24 5.63
CA ILE A 208 -1.46 16.09 6.30
C ILE A 208 -0.35 15.60 5.38
N MET A 209 0.84 15.32 5.92
CA MET A 209 2.01 14.97 5.10
C MET A 209 2.85 13.85 5.71
N SER A 210 3.59 13.17 4.84
CA SER A 210 4.66 12.22 5.19
C SER A 210 4.27 11.18 6.25
N PRO A 211 3.21 10.38 6.03
CA PRO A 211 2.91 9.28 6.93
C PRO A 211 4.05 8.25 6.93
N SER A 212 4.35 7.69 8.09
CA SER A 212 5.40 6.71 8.31
C SER A 212 4.94 5.65 9.29
N TRP A 213 5.05 4.38 8.89
CA TRP A 213 4.64 3.24 9.69
C TRP A 213 5.63 2.94 10.81
N SER A 214 5.13 2.61 12.00
CA SER A 214 5.94 1.93 13.01
C SER A 214 6.41 0.58 12.46
N PRO A 215 7.57 0.05 12.89
CA PRO A 215 8.06 -1.26 12.42
C PRO A 215 7.14 -2.43 12.76
N LYS A 216 6.22 -2.25 13.71
CA LYS A 216 5.20 -3.23 14.09
C LYS A 216 3.91 -3.10 13.27
N GLY A 217 3.72 -2.01 12.53
CA GLY A 217 2.53 -1.76 11.71
C GLY A 217 1.28 -1.37 12.50
N ASP A 218 1.42 -0.97 13.77
CA ASP A 218 0.32 -0.65 14.70
C ASP A 218 0.15 0.86 14.93
N GLU A 219 1.13 1.67 14.53
CA GLU A 219 1.13 3.12 14.70
C GLU A 219 1.59 3.83 13.40
N LEU A 220 1.09 5.04 13.19
CA LEU A 220 1.57 5.96 12.18
C LEU A 220 2.18 7.19 12.85
N ALA A 221 3.31 7.66 12.33
CA ALA A 221 3.80 9.01 12.54
C ALA A 221 3.50 9.85 11.29
N TYR A 222 3.08 11.11 11.45
CA TYR A 222 2.77 11.99 10.32
C TYR A 222 2.86 13.46 10.73
N VAL A 223 2.89 14.34 9.74
CA VAL A 223 2.82 15.79 9.94
C VAL A 223 1.38 16.24 9.79
N SER A 224 0.90 17.06 10.73
CA SER A 224 -0.40 17.72 10.63
C SER A 224 -0.26 19.22 10.89
N PHE A 225 -0.98 20.01 10.11
CA PHE A 225 -1.06 21.46 10.22
C PHE A 225 -2.32 21.92 10.99
N GLU A 226 -3.09 20.98 11.58
CA GLU A 226 -4.37 21.26 12.25
C GLU A 226 -4.28 22.27 13.41
N THR A 227 -3.08 22.49 13.96
CA THR A 227 -2.83 23.46 15.04
C THR A 227 -2.39 24.85 14.54
N GLY A 228 -2.46 25.09 13.23
CA GLY A 228 -2.03 26.34 12.58
C GLY A 228 -0.54 26.39 12.22
N ARG A 229 0.26 25.44 12.70
CA ARG A 229 1.67 25.24 12.31
C ARG A 229 1.99 23.74 12.21
N PRO A 230 3.02 23.32 11.46
CA PRO A 230 3.34 21.91 11.31
C PRO A 230 3.78 21.29 12.64
N ALA A 231 3.13 20.19 13.01
CA ALA A 231 3.48 19.38 14.17
C ALA A 231 3.58 17.91 13.75
N ILE A 232 4.48 17.17 14.40
CA ILE A 232 4.61 15.72 14.19
C ILE A 232 3.74 15.02 15.23
N TRP A 233 2.88 14.12 14.76
CA TRP A 233 1.99 13.32 15.57
C TRP A 233 2.35 11.84 15.46
N ARG A 234 2.08 11.09 16.53
CA ARG A 234 2.04 9.63 16.55
C ARG A 234 0.63 9.18 16.89
N GLN A 235 0.08 8.26 16.10
CA GLN A 235 -1.28 7.76 16.29
C GLN A 235 -1.31 6.22 16.25
N ARG A 236 -1.97 5.62 17.23
CA ARG A 236 -2.33 4.19 17.20
C ARG A 236 -3.49 3.98 16.25
N LEU A 237 -3.37 2.96 15.41
CA LEU A 237 -4.46 2.59 14.49
C LEU A 237 -5.64 2.00 15.27
N VAL A 238 -5.36 1.13 16.24
CA VAL A 238 -6.39 0.60 17.14
C VAL A 238 -6.72 1.64 18.21
N GLY A 239 -8.00 1.99 18.32
CA GLY A 239 -8.52 2.92 19.32
C GLY A 239 -8.21 4.41 19.05
N GLY A 240 -7.41 4.73 18.02
CA GLY A 240 -7.20 6.10 17.55
C GLY A 240 -6.45 7.02 18.51
N GLN A 241 -5.72 6.49 19.49
CA GLN A 241 -4.99 7.33 20.46
C GLN A 241 -3.91 8.15 19.74
N ARG A 242 -3.89 9.47 19.98
CA ARG A 242 -2.96 10.43 19.35
C ARG A 242 -2.05 11.11 20.38
N ILE A 243 -0.79 11.28 20.03
CA ILE A 243 0.22 11.99 20.83
C ILE A 243 0.96 12.98 19.92
N GLN A 244 1.00 14.26 20.29
CA GLN A 244 1.83 15.25 19.62
C GLN A 244 3.28 15.08 20.08
N LEU A 245 4.19 14.77 19.16
CA LEU A 245 5.61 14.53 19.46
C LEU A 245 6.42 15.83 19.46
N THR A 246 6.25 16.67 18.43
CA THR A 246 6.97 17.94 18.31
C THR A 246 6.08 19.03 17.75
N ASN A 247 6.39 20.28 18.14
CA ASN A 247 5.69 21.48 17.66
C ASN A 247 6.55 22.74 17.85
N PHE A 248 7.81 22.67 17.42
CA PHE A 248 8.74 23.80 17.51
C PHE A 248 8.39 24.89 16.50
N SER A 249 8.90 26.10 16.68
CA SER A 249 8.82 27.13 15.64
C SER A 249 9.57 26.67 14.37
N GLY A 250 9.03 27.02 13.20
CA GLY A 250 9.54 26.60 11.91
C GLY A 250 9.02 25.24 11.45
N LEU A 251 9.81 24.56 10.60
CA LEU A 251 9.46 23.25 10.06
C LEU A 251 9.56 22.17 11.13
N ASN A 252 8.55 21.30 11.15
CA ASN A 252 8.55 20.02 11.86
C ASN A 252 8.04 18.99 10.84
N GLY A 253 8.89 18.08 10.38
CA GLY A 253 8.48 17.21 9.27
C GLY A 253 9.26 15.92 9.09
N ALA A 254 8.88 15.19 8.04
CA ALA A 254 9.50 13.96 7.55
C ALA A 254 9.87 12.95 8.66
N PRO A 255 8.89 12.49 9.47
CA PRO A 255 9.15 11.48 10.48
C PRO A 255 9.53 10.14 9.82
N SER A 256 10.51 9.45 10.41
CA SER A 256 11.01 8.17 9.92
C SER A 256 11.38 7.26 11.07
N TRP A 257 10.66 6.15 11.21
CA TRP A 257 10.85 5.21 12.31
C TRP A 257 12.16 4.43 12.19
N ALA A 258 12.89 4.36 13.29
CA ALA A 258 14.02 3.44 13.40
C ALA A 258 13.50 1.99 13.37
N PRO A 259 14.24 1.03 12.79
CA PRO A 259 13.83 -0.38 12.73
C PRO A 259 13.57 -1.02 14.11
N ASP A 260 14.17 -0.48 15.17
CA ASP A 260 13.97 -0.93 16.56
C ASP A 260 12.63 -0.49 17.17
N GLY A 261 11.93 0.47 16.55
CA GLY A 261 10.66 1.02 17.03
C GLY A 261 10.79 1.92 18.27
N ASN A 262 12.00 2.28 18.70
CA ASN A 262 12.21 3.10 19.90
C ASN A 262 12.60 4.54 19.57
N LYS A 263 12.94 4.83 18.30
CA LYS A 263 13.39 6.15 17.88
C LYS A 263 12.72 6.61 16.60
N LEU A 264 12.64 7.93 16.45
CA LEU A 264 12.15 8.60 15.25
C LEU A 264 13.21 9.58 14.76
N ALA A 265 13.67 9.41 13.52
CA ALA A 265 14.37 10.47 12.82
C ALA A 265 13.34 11.48 12.30
N LEU A 266 13.63 12.77 12.40
CA LEU A 266 12.70 13.83 12.03
C LEU A 266 13.46 15.09 11.61
N VAL A 267 12.81 15.97 10.87
CA VAL A 267 13.39 17.21 10.37
C VAL A 267 12.83 18.39 11.14
N LEU A 268 13.70 19.19 11.74
CA LEU A 268 13.31 20.44 12.41
C LEU A 268 14.13 21.60 11.88
N SER A 269 13.50 22.76 11.71
CA SER A 269 14.22 24.02 11.44
C SER A 269 14.33 24.94 12.66
N LYS A 270 14.11 24.40 13.87
CA LYS A 270 14.07 25.18 15.13
C LYS A 270 15.37 25.92 15.46
N ASP A 271 16.49 25.50 14.86
CA ASP A 271 17.82 26.07 15.08
C ASP A 271 18.32 26.89 13.86
N GLY A 272 17.41 27.37 13.00
CA GLY A 272 17.71 28.24 11.86
C GLY A 272 17.39 27.62 10.50
N ASN A 273 18.06 26.51 10.16
CA ASN A 273 17.86 25.77 8.91
C ASN A 273 17.32 24.34 9.19
N PRO A 274 16.73 23.66 8.18
CA PRO A 274 16.24 22.29 8.34
C PRO A 274 17.38 21.30 8.55
N GLU A 275 17.29 20.55 9.65
CA GLU A 275 18.31 19.61 10.08
C GLU A 275 17.65 18.32 10.57
N ILE A 276 18.40 17.22 10.57
CA ILE A 276 17.96 15.92 11.05
C ILE A 276 18.18 15.83 12.56
N TYR A 277 17.13 15.43 13.26
CA TYR A 277 17.12 15.12 14.68
C TYR A 277 16.69 13.67 14.91
N LEU A 278 17.09 13.16 16.06
CA LEU A 278 16.68 11.87 16.58
C LEU A 278 15.91 12.07 17.86
N LEU A 279 14.65 11.63 17.87
CA LEU A 279 13.80 11.58 19.05
C LEU A 279 13.77 10.15 19.58
N ASP A 280 14.18 9.98 20.82
CA ASP A 280 13.99 8.74 21.57
C ASP A 280 12.58 8.73 22.18
N LEU A 281 11.74 7.76 21.79
CA LEU A 281 10.32 7.72 22.13
C LEU A 281 10.07 7.25 23.57
N THR A 282 11.06 6.64 24.22
CA THR A 282 10.96 6.17 25.61
C THR A 282 11.34 7.28 26.59
N SER A 283 12.45 7.96 26.34
CA SER A 283 12.99 9.02 27.21
C SER A 283 12.54 10.43 26.81
N ASN A 284 11.89 10.56 25.65
CA ASN A 284 11.57 11.84 25.01
C ASN A 284 12.80 12.73 24.74
N LYS A 285 13.99 12.12 24.66
CA LYS A 285 15.24 12.85 24.43
C LYS A 285 15.38 13.19 22.95
N LEU A 286 15.53 14.47 22.65
CA LEU A 286 15.77 14.99 21.30
C LEU A 286 17.26 15.30 21.10
N SER A 287 17.86 14.74 20.05
CA SER A 287 19.28 14.93 19.70
C SER A 287 19.44 15.42 18.27
N ARG A 288 20.17 16.53 18.06
CA ARG A 288 20.52 17.01 16.71
C ARG A 288 21.63 16.14 16.11
N LEU A 289 21.40 15.59 14.92
CA LEU A 289 22.33 14.71 14.24
C LEU A 289 23.19 15.42 13.19
N THR A 290 22.60 16.36 12.44
CA THR A 290 23.30 17.14 11.41
C THR A 290 23.49 18.59 11.84
N ARG A 291 24.58 19.21 11.36
CA ARG A 291 24.97 20.60 11.62
C ARG A 291 25.64 21.16 10.37
N HIS A 292 24.85 21.67 9.44
CA HIS A 292 25.32 22.24 8.19
C HIS A 292 24.42 23.41 7.78
N PHE A 293 24.90 24.36 6.98
CA PHE A 293 24.06 25.48 6.50
C PHE A 293 23.06 25.07 5.40
N ALA A 294 23.16 23.83 4.92
CA ALA A 294 22.34 23.26 3.87
C ALA A 294 20.97 22.82 4.43
N ILE A 295 20.04 22.50 3.54
CA ILE A 295 18.82 21.81 3.91
C ILE A 295 19.16 20.31 4.02
N ASP A 296 18.95 19.73 5.20
CA ASP A 296 19.02 18.28 5.42
C ASP A 296 17.60 17.77 5.76
N THR A 297 17.04 16.90 4.90
CA THR A 297 15.63 16.49 4.99
C THR A 297 15.38 15.05 4.50
N GLU A 298 14.13 14.59 4.64
CA GLU A 298 13.64 13.30 4.13
C GLU A 298 14.50 12.09 4.56
N PRO A 299 14.71 11.89 5.88
CA PRO A 299 15.53 10.78 6.36
C PRO A 299 14.83 9.42 6.18
N THR A 300 15.61 8.40 5.84
CA THR A 300 15.22 6.98 5.88
C THR A 300 16.30 6.15 6.56
N TRP A 301 15.91 5.14 7.32
CA TRP A 301 16.86 4.29 8.06
C TRP A 301 17.45 3.20 7.19
N THR A 302 18.73 2.87 7.46
CA THR A 302 19.26 1.59 7.02
C THR A 302 18.60 0.45 7.80
N PRO A 303 18.39 -0.75 7.21
CA PRO A 303 17.73 -1.87 7.89
C PRO A 303 18.41 -2.30 9.20
N ASP A 304 19.73 -2.07 9.32
CA ASP A 304 20.51 -2.36 10.52
C ASP A 304 20.40 -1.30 11.62
N GLY A 305 19.70 -0.18 11.36
CA GLY A 305 19.51 0.92 12.31
C GLY A 305 20.76 1.73 12.62
N LYS A 306 21.87 1.55 11.88
CA LYS A 306 23.16 2.21 12.18
C LYS A 306 23.36 3.52 11.44
N SER A 307 22.63 3.74 10.35
CA SER A 307 22.76 4.91 9.50
C SER A 307 21.40 5.45 9.04
N LEU A 308 21.41 6.70 8.61
CA LEU A 308 20.31 7.34 7.89
C LEU A 308 20.77 7.68 6.47
N LEU A 309 19.94 7.44 5.48
CA LEU A 309 20.03 8.10 4.18
C LEU A 309 19.10 9.30 4.18
N PHE A 310 19.48 10.40 3.54
CA PHE A 310 18.70 11.64 3.56
C PHE A 310 19.02 12.53 2.37
N THR A 311 18.09 13.42 2.04
CA THR A 311 18.25 14.43 0.99
C THR A 311 19.01 15.63 1.55
N SER A 312 20.05 16.10 0.85
CA SER A 312 20.75 17.35 1.17
C SER A 312 21.17 18.12 -0.07
N ASP A 313 21.07 19.45 0.00
CA ASP A 313 21.54 20.37 -1.05
C ASP A 313 22.95 20.92 -0.79
N ARG A 314 23.70 20.37 0.17
CA ARG A 314 25.07 20.81 0.51
C ARG A 314 26.08 20.80 -0.64
N GLY A 315 25.77 20.04 -1.70
CA GLY A 315 26.57 19.95 -2.93
C GLY A 315 26.08 20.87 -4.06
N GLY A 316 25.16 21.78 -3.78
CA GLY A 316 24.55 22.71 -4.74
C GLY A 316 23.13 22.31 -5.16
N THR A 317 22.90 21.04 -5.50
CA THR A 317 21.56 20.50 -5.77
C THR A 317 21.21 19.37 -4.80
N PRO A 318 19.91 19.05 -4.60
CA PRO A 318 19.49 17.94 -3.77
C PRO A 318 20.08 16.61 -4.23
N GLN A 319 20.75 15.93 -3.31
CA GLN A 319 21.40 14.65 -3.51
C GLN A 319 21.22 13.79 -2.26
N ILE A 320 21.43 12.49 -2.38
CA ILE A 320 21.35 11.58 -1.23
C ILE A 320 22.69 11.51 -0.53
N TYR A 321 22.65 11.65 0.79
CA TYR A 321 23.77 11.49 1.70
C TYR A 321 23.46 10.40 2.73
N LYS A 322 24.51 9.81 3.28
CA LYS A 322 24.45 8.84 4.37
C LYS A 322 25.09 9.43 5.61
N LEU A 323 24.38 9.35 6.73
CA LEU A 323 24.84 9.73 8.06
C LEU A 323 25.01 8.47 8.90
N THR A 324 26.22 8.18 9.35
CA THR A 324 26.46 7.13 10.35
C THR A 324 26.17 7.68 11.74
N ILE A 325 25.23 7.07 12.47
CA ILE A 325 24.70 7.64 13.73
C ILE A 325 25.79 7.77 14.80
N ALA A 326 26.64 6.75 14.96
CA ALA A 326 27.64 6.69 16.01
C ALA A 326 28.76 7.74 15.84
N SER A 327 29.26 7.90 14.61
CA SER A 327 30.39 8.79 14.30
C SER A 327 29.95 10.19 13.87
N LYS A 328 28.67 10.36 13.48
CA LYS A 328 28.12 11.54 12.82
C LYS A 328 28.80 11.91 11.49
N VAL A 329 29.53 10.97 10.90
CA VAL A 329 30.15 11.16 9.59
C VAL A 329 29.04 11.18 8.53
N VAL A 330 29.12 12.16 7.64
CA VAL A 330 28.24 12.29 6.48
C VAL A 330 29.04 12.09 5.20
N GLU A 331 28.53 11.23 4.31
CA GLU A 331 29.11 10.93 3.00
C GLU A 331 28.04 11.03 1.90
N ARG A 332 28.43 11.47 0.70
CA ARG A 332 27.52 11.56 -0.46
C ARG A 332 27.37 10.19 -1.10
N ILE A 333 26.13 9.83 -1.48
CA ILE A 333 25.78 8.53 -2.07
C ILE A 333 25.48 8.65 -3.57
N THR A 334 24.74 9.68 -3.99
CA THR A 334 24.33 9.82 -5.40
C THR A 334 25.22 10.80 -6.16
N PHE A 335 25.73 10.37 -7.31
CA PHE A 335 26.60 11.19 -8.18
C PHE A 335 26.08 11.32 -9.62
N LYS A 336 25.10 10.49 -10.01
CA LYS A 336 24.43 10.57 -11.32
C LYS A 336 23.19 11.46 -11.24
N GLY A 337 22.94 12.25 -12.28
CA GLY A 337 21.80 13.16 -12.39
C GLY A 337 21.97 14.46 -11.61
N ASN A 338 21.16 15.45 -11.98
CA ASN A 338 21.21 16.79 -11.40
C ASN A 338 20.36 16.94 -10.14
N TYR A 339 19.55 15.94 -9.79
CA TYR A 339 18.70 15.92 -8.60
C TYR A 339 18.41 14.49 -8.16
N ASN A 340 18.58 14.20 -6.88
CA ASN A 340 18.17 12.95 -6.24
C ASN A 340 17.59 13.26 -4.84
N ALA A 341 16.36 12.86 -4.56
CA ALA A 341 15.67 13.14 -3.29
C ALA A 341 14.75 11.97 -2.87
N ARG A 342 14.09 12.11 -1.71
CA ARG A 342 13.16 11.14 -1.12
C ARG A 342 13.69 9.70 -1.15
N PRO A 343 14.82 9.42 -0.48
CA PRO A 343 15.40 8.10 -0.48
C PRO A 343 14.46 7.08 0.18
N SER A 344 14.27 5.93 -0.47
CA SER A 344 13.56 4.78 0.07
C SER A 344 14.42 3.53 -0.13
N LEU A 345 15.02 3.02 0.95
CA LEU A 345 15.94 1.91 0.89
C LEU A 345 15.18 0.59 1.02
N ALA A 346 15.44 -0.34 0.09
CA ALA A 346 14.86 -1.66 0.16
C ALA A 346 15.39 -2.43 1.41
N PRO A 347 14.61 -3.40 1.93
CA PRO A 347 14.99 -4.18 3.10
C PRO A 347 16.32 -4.96 2.97
N ASP A 348 16.79 -5.18 1.74
CA ASP A 348 18.08 -5.80 1.45
C ASP A 348 19.29 -4.91 1.81
N GLY A 349 19.07 -3.63 2.09
CA GLY A 349 20.10 -2.63 2.38
C GLY A 349 20.99 -2.26 1.19
N ARG A 350 20.64 -2.72 -0.02
CA ARG A 350 21.43 -2.56 -1.25
C ARG A 350 20.70 -1.72 -2.28
N THR A 351 19.40 -1.90 -2.44
CA THR A 351 18.64 -1.26 -3.51
C THR A 351 17.99 0.02 -3.01
N LEU A 352 18.55 1.17 -3.39
CA LEU A 352 18.01 2.49 -3.02
C LEU A 352 17.08 3.01 -4.12
N VAL A 353 15.85 3.35 -3.77
CA VAL A 353 14.93 4.08 -4.65
C VAL A 353 14.99 5.57 -4.35
N VAL A 354 14.96 6.40 -5.39
CA VAL A 354 14.97 7.87 -5.28
C VAL A 354 14.02 8.50 -6.29
N VAL A 355 13.58 9.72 -5.99
CA VAL A 355 13.11 10.66 -7.01
C VAL A 355 14.34 11.21 -7.72
N HIS A 356 14.45 10.95 -9.02
CA HIS A 356 15.62 11.26 -9.85
C HIS A 356 15.27 12.25 -10.96
N ARG A 357 16.23 13.10 -11.31
CA ARG A 357 16.20 13.90 -12.54
C ARG A 357 17.61 14.00 -13.13
N GLU A 358 17.75 13.60 -14.38
CA GLU A 358 18.97 13.82 -15.16
C GLU A 358 18.90 15.14 -15.93
N SER A 359 17.77 15.43 -16.58
CA SER A 359 17.54 16.66 -17.34
C SER A 359 16.33 17.46 -16.81
N SER A 360 15.14 17.27 -17.38
CA SER A 360 13.95 18.10 -17.15
C SER A 360 12.80 17.42 -16.40
N VAL A 361 12.67 16.09 -16.49
CA VAL A 361 11.55 15.35 -15.93
C VAL A 361 11.99 14.56 -14.70
N PHE A 362 11.14 14.55 -13.67
CA PHE A 362 11.32 13.72 -12.48
C PHE A 362 10.75 12.33 -12.72
N HIS A 363 11.57 11.33 -12.42
CA HIS A 363 11.25 9.90 -12.49
C HIS A 363 11.57 9.23 -11.14
N ILE A 364 11.07 8.01 -10.94
CA ILE A 364 11.57 7.14 -9.89
C ILE A 364 12.71 6.30 -10.48
N ALA A 365 13.85 6.26 -9.80
CA ALA A 365 15.00 5.45 -10.19
C ALA A 365 15.48 4.58 -9.03
N THR A 366 16.05 3.42 -9.36
CA THR A 366 16.81 2.58 -8.44
C THR A 366 18.30 2.86 -8.58
N LEU A 367 19.03 2.76 -7.48
CA LEU A 367 20.48 2.77 -7.37
C LEU A 367 20.92 1.55 -6.57
N ASP A 368 21.72 0.69 -7.20
CA ASP A 368 22.41 -0.39 -6.50
C ASP A 368 23.61 0.19 -5.75
N LEU A 369 23.52 0.24 -4.41
CA LEU A 369 24.55 0.82 -3.55
C LEU A 369 25.88 0.06 -3.57
N LYS A 370 25.91 -1.18 -4.09
CA LYS A 370 27.13 -1.97 -4.22
C LYS A 370 27.85 -1.70 -5.55
N THR A 371 27.09 -1.58 -6.64
CA THR A 371 27.66 -1.45 -8.00
C THR A 371 27.66 -0.02 -8.52
N GLY A 372 26.89 0.88 -7.91
CA GLY A 372 26.68 2.24 -8.39
C GLY A 372 25.76 2.33 -9.62
N ARG A 373 25.18 1.21 -10.07
CA ARG A 373 24.29 1.18 -11.24
C ARG A 373 22.96 1.84 -10.90
N MET A 374 22.57 2.82 -11.72
CA MET A 374 21.28 3.49 -11.64
C MET A 374 20.37 3.08 -12.81
N LEU A 375 19.10 2.79 -12.52
CA LEU A 375 18.07 2.42 -13.50
C LEU A 375 16.80 3.25 -13.25
N GLU A 376 16.30 3.92 -14.29
CA GLU A 376 15.01 4.61 -14.22
C GLU A 376 13.87 3.60 -14.35
N LEU A 377 12.90 3.65 -13.43
CA LEU A 377 11.77 2.72 -13.37
C LEU A 377 10.51 3.27 -14.05
N THR A 378 10.35 4.60 -14.08
CA THR A 378 9.12 5.26 -14.50
C THR A 378 9.35 6.22 -15.66
N GLU A 379 8.31 6.39 -16.47
CA GLU A 379 8.27 7.35 -17.59
C GLU A 379 7.21 8.45 -17.35
N THR A 380 6.56 8.41 -16.19
CA THR A 380 5.51 9.36 -15.80
C THR A 380 6.08 10.73 -15.42
N ARG A 381 5.20 11.73 -15.29
CA ARG A 381 5.57 13.11 -14.95
C ARG A 381 5.15 13.41 -13.51
N LEU A 382 6.03 14.07 -12.76
CA LEU A 382 5.81 14.51 -11.37
C LEU A 382 5.66 13.33 -10.41
N ASP A 383 6.59 12.38 -10.50
CA ASP A 383 6.64 11.24 -9.59
C ASP A 383 7.22 11.62 -8.24
N GLU A 384 6.54 11.21 -7.18
CA GLU A 384 6.81 11.67 -5.83
C GLU A 384 6.58 10.58 -4.77
N SER A 385 7.26 10.72 -3.63
CA SER A 385 7.10 9.89 -2.42
C SER A 385 7.14 8.37 -2.68
N PRO A 386 8.23 7.83 -3.27
CA PRO A 386 8.39 6.39 -3.45
C PRO A 386 8.54 5.68 -2.10
N THR A 387 7.81 4.57 -1.91
CA THR A 387 7.99 3.65 -0.78
C THR A 387 8.13 2.22 -1.26
N VAL A 388 9.23 1.56 -0.86
CA VAL A 388 9.49 0.16 -1.18
C VAL A 388 8.66 -0.76 -0.28
N ALA A 389 8.04 -1.78 -0.87
CA ALA A 389 7.31 -2.82 -0.16
C ALA A 389 8.26 -3.67 0.73
N PRO A 390 7.77 -4.29 1.82
CA PRO A 390 8.65 -4.95 2.80
C PRO A 390 9.31 -6.24 2.29
N ASN A 391 8.96 -6.73 1.09
CA ASN A 391 9.68 -7.81 0.42
C ASN A 391 10.79 -7.31 -0.54
N GLY A 392 10.88 -6.01 -0.79
CA GLY A 392 11.84 -5.43 -1.73
C GLY A 392 11.58 -5.78 -3.20
N ALA A 393 10.42 -6.32 -3.56
CA ALA A 393 10.10 -6.65 -4.95
C ALA A 393 9.34 -5.53 -5.66
N MET A 394 8.63 -4.70 -4.89
CA MET A 394 7.69 -3.71 -5.40
C MET A 394 7.88 -2.36 -4.71
N LEU A 395 7.43 -1.32 -5.37
CA LEU A 395 7.43 0.04 -4.85
C LEU A 395 6.09 0.70 -5.20
N ILE A 396 5.59 1.55 -4.30
CA ILE A 396 4.43 2.42 -4.54
C ILE A 396 4.89 3.88 -4.54
N TYR A 397 4.36 4.68 -5.46
CA TYR A 397 4.66 6.11 -5.57
C TYR A 397 3.41 6.90 -5.97
N ALA A 398 3.42 8.21 -5.74
CA ALA A 398 2.39 9.12 -6.23
C ALA A 398 2.83 9.75 -7.56
N THR A 399 1.89 9.94 -8.48
CA THR A 399 2.13 10.61 -9.76
C THR A 399 0.87 11.37 -10.20
N LYS A 400 0.96 12.14 -11.29
CA LYS A 400 -0.19 12.84 -11.86
C LYS A 400 -0.66 12.22 -13.17
N GLN A 401 -1.95 11.89 -13.23
CA GLN A 401 -2.62 11.42 -14.44
C GLN A 401 -3.85 12.28 -14.73
N GLY A 402 -3.93 12.88 -15.92
CA GLY A 402 -5.07 13.73 -16.30
C GLY A 402 -5.28 14.95 -15.38
N GLY A 403 -4.22 15.44 -14.74
CA GLY A 403 -4.27 16.55 -13.78
C GLY A 403 -4.60 16.15 -12.33
N ARG A 404 -4.95 14.88 -12.08
CA ARG A 404 -5.24 14.35 -10.72
C ARG A 404 -4.07 13.53 -10.16
N GLY A 405 -3.90 13.59 -8.85
CA GLY A 405 -2.94 12.74 -8.11
C GLY A 405 -3.45 11.30 -8.01
N VAL A 406 -2.63 10.34 -8.43
CA VAL A 406 -2.92 8.90 -8.34
C VAL A 406 -1.74 8.16 -7.73
N LEU A 407 -2.00 6.99 -7.15
CA LEU A 407 -0.95 6.07 -6.74
C LEU A 407 -0.62 5.13 -7.90
N SER A 408 0.65 4.77 -8.03
CA SER A 408 1.13 3.76 -8.98
C SER A 408 2.14 2.87 -8.29
N ALA A 409 2.24 1.63 -8.75
CA ALA A 409 3.23 0.70 -8.28
C ALA A 409 4.01 0.10 -9.44
N VAL A 410 5.28 -0.16 -9.19
CA VAL A 410 6.22 -0.74 -10.16
C VAL A 410 7.11 -1.75 -9.45
N SER A 411 7.48 -2.83 -10.14
CA SER A 411 8.46 -3.78 -9.63
C SER A 411 9.87 -3.17 -9.67
N LEU A 412 10.74 -3.53 -8.72
CA LEU A 412 12.11 -2.98 -8.67
C LEU A 412 13.00 -3.42 -9.83
N ASP A 413 12.63 -4.51 -10.52
CA ASP A 413 13.27 -4.97 -11.77
C ASP A 413 12.72 -4.29 -13.04
N ALA A 414 11.78 -3.34 -12.88
CA ALA A 414 11.09 -2.61 -13.94
C ALA A 414 10.19 -3.45 -14.87
N GLY A 415 9.94 -4.73 -14.56
CA GLY A 415 9.16 -5.65 -15.40
C GLY A 415 7.64 -5.48 -15.31
N VAL A 416 7.12 -4.91 -14.22
CA VAL A 416 5.67 -4.84 -13.95
C VAL A 416 5.27 -3.43 -13.53
N LYS A 417 4.18 -2.90 -14.11
CA LYS A 417 3.60 -1.60 -13.76
C LYS A 417 2.09 -1.68 -13.61
N TYR A 418 1.54 -1.05 -12.57
CA TYR A 418 0.10 -0.86 -12.41
C TYR A 418 -0.26 0.43 -11.69
N PHE A 419 -1.52 0.85 -11.87
CA PHE A 419 -2.07 2.06 -11.26
C PHE A 419 -3.10 1.70 -10.19
N LEU A 420 -3.10 2.48 -9.12
CA LEU A 420 -4.11 2.53 -8.06
C LEU A 420 -4.80 3.91 -8.13
N PRO A 421 -5.65 4.19 -9.12
CA PRO A 421 -6.46 5.40 -9.12
C PRO A 421 -7.36 5.44 -7.88
N ALA A 422 -7.40 6.57 -7.18
CA ALA A 422 -8.54 6.83 -6.30
C ALA A 422 -9.77 7.14 -7.13
N LYS A 423 -10.92 6.66 -6.64
CA LYS A 423 -12.22 7.03 -7.21
C LYS A 423 -12.55 8.51 -7.00
N ILE A 424 -12.05 9.14 -5.93
CA ILE A 424 -12.36 10.52 -5.54
C ILE A 424 -11.09 11.25 -5.08
N GLY A 425 -10.96 12.51 -5.51
CA GLY A 425 -9.89 13.42 -5.06
C GLY A 425 -8.50 13.10 -5.61
N ASP A 426 -7.51 13.85 -5.13
CA ASP A 426 -6.09 13.61 -5.39
C ASP A 426 -5.50 12.71 -4.31
N VAL A 427 -4.78 11.65 -4.70
CA VAL A 427 -4.00 10.81 -3.77
C VAL A 427 -2.53 11.20 -3.78
N ARG A 428 -1.90 11.19 -2.61
CA ARG A 428 -0.50 11.54 -2.43
C ARG A 428 0.09 10.86 -1.19
N GLU A 429 1.42 10.98 -1.05
CA GLU A 429 2.17 10.56 0.14
C GLU A 429 1.95 9.09 0.56
N PRO A 430 2.10 8.12 -0.35
CA PRO A 430 1.91 6.71 0.00
C PRO A 430 3.04 6.21 0.90
N ALA A 431 2.68 5.41 1.90
CA ALA A 431 3.59 4.66 2.74
C ALA A 431 3.14 3.20 2.82
N TRP A 432 4.01 2.28 2.39
CA TRP A 432 3.79 0.84 2.49
C TRP A 432 4.06 0.37 3.91
N SER A 433 3.14 -0.42 4.49
CA SER A 433 3.35 -0.99 5.82
C SER A 433 4.51 -2.00 5.84
N PRO A 434 5.12 -2.26 7.01
CA PRO A 434 5.90 -3.48 7.19
C PRO A 434 5.00 -4.72 7.05
N PHE A 435 5.61 -5.90 7.10
CA PHE A 435 4.83 -7.13 7.29
C PHE A 435 4.07 -7.07 8.61
N LEU A 436 2.76 -7.28 8.54
CA LEU A 436 1.90 -7.37 9.70
C LEU A 436 2.05 -8.77 10.33
N ARG A 437 1.89 -8.85 11.65
CA ARG A 437 2.03 -10.10 12.42
C ARG A 437 0.68 -10.63 12.86
#